data_AF-B4NKK4-F1
#
_entry.id   AF-B4NKK4-F1
#
_cell.length_a   1.000
_cell.length_b   1.000
_cell.length_c   1.000
_cell.angle_alpha   90.00
_cell.angle_beta   90.00
_cell.angle_gamma   90.00
#
_symmetry.space_group_name_H-M   'P 1'
#
loop_
_entity.id
_entity.type
_entity.pdbx_description
1 polymer ?
#
loop_
_entity_poly.entity_id
_entity_poly.type
_entity_poly.pdbx_seq_one_letter_code
_entity_poly.pdbx_strand_id
1 'polypeptide(L)'
;MPKVSCKCRSKKEVQVHVIYVGGAIGMVRNAEGVLIANENELSKQLRHNPNYHDPNFKPSCVDCQPNQSFLVLPSVQDHPHRVIYDIVEYAPLLDSSCIGVDEWRRIANDLGKSYSRYDGFVILHGTDTLAYTASALAFMLENLSKPVVITGAQIPIFETRSDGRDNFVGSLLLAGNYNIPEVVVFFGNRILRGCRTSKVSSDSFNAFDSTNQMSLGRTGINFEINNRQIFRPCNLEKFTVHVTMEKNVALLRLYPGISQNVVRALLSDPIKGVVIQTFGSGNVPSNREDILDELREAVDRGVIVVNITQCASGIVLPHNTGNALWEIGVVPGYDMTQEAAFTKLCYVLGKPDWDLVNKKKVMLLSLRGELTTNKIAKINDIDLIEGVARTLHLSTSKEREQMCSTFYPALVSAAVMEGDVNKLTDLKQYGADLCDTNCDGRTALHLACYLGKLNCVCYLIAAGCSVNAHDRFNRTPLHEAIDTDNHEIIRALLNSGAILRDPPEVQAELLRALTERGRIQRLESFRLAGADLTLADRTGRTALHYACQLGNHEVVDYLLPYYTNRSIKDELGLSPIEYAKAAHHEHIVTLLRNRERPDNPDPCLYTK
;
A
#
# COMPACT_ATOMS: atom_id res chain seq x y z
N MET A 1 42.14 18.55 -2.98
CA MET A 1 41.25 18.77 -1.82
C MET A 1 40.64 17.43 -1.39
N PRO A 2 40.51 17.18 -0.08
CA PRO A 2 40.35 15.84 0.46
C PRO A 2 38.99 15.22 0.13
N LYS A 3 38.99 13.92 -0.15
CA LYS A 3 37.80 13.07 -0.21
C LYS A 3 37.08 13.13 1.13
N VAL A 4 36.01 13.92 1.22
CA VAL A 4 35.04 13.80 2.31
C VAL A 4 34.20 12.55 2.02
N SER A 5 34.68 11.40 2.48
CA SER A 5 33.83 10.22 2.63
C SER A 5 32.82 10.51 3.73
N CYS A 6 31.61 10.94 3.39
CA CYS A 6 30.50 10.96 4.34
C CYS A 6 30.23 9.52 4.79
N LYS A 7 30.57 9.23 6.06
CA LYS A 7 30.29 7.98 6.76
C LYS A 7 28.83 7.89 7.23
N CYS A 8 27.90 8.47 6.46
CA CYS A 8 26.50 8.62 6.80
C CYS A 8 25.59 7.65 6.00
N ARG A 9 26.10 6.47 5.61
CA ARG A 9 25.29 5.34 5.11
C ARG A 9 24.93 4.42 6.28
N SER A 10 24.22 4.91 7.30
CA SER A 10 23.46 4.01 8.16
C SER A 10 22.25 3.55 7.34
N LYS A 11 22.27 2.29 6.89
CA LYS A 11 21.15 1.68 6.17
C LYS A 11 19.91 1.77 7.07
N LYS A 12 18.87 2.47 6.62
CA LYS A 12 17.61 2.62 7.37
C LYS A 12 16.99 1.23 7.58
N GLU A 13 16.45 0.95 8.76
CA GLU A 13 15.85 -0.35 9.09
C GLU A 13 14.37 -0.39 8.68
N VAL A 14 13.86 -1.56 8.31
CA VAL A 14 12.43 -1.81 8.02
C VAL A 14 11.98 -3.09 8.70
N GLN A 15 10.73 -3.11 9.20
CA GLN A 15 10.16 -4.23 9.92
C GLN A 15 9.13 -4.97 9.05
N VAL A 16 9.33 -6.26 8.83
CA VAL A 16 8.42 -7.12 8.04
C VAL A 16 7.80 -8.17 8.95
N HIS A 17 6.47 -8.30 8.91
CA HIS A 17 5.78 -9.35 9.64
C HIS A 17 5.60 -10.59 8.77
N VAL A 18 6.11 -11.73 9.21
CA VAL A 18 5.93 -13.01 8.51
C VAL A 18 4.86 -13.84 9.21
N ILE A 19 3.77 -14.12 8.52
CA ILE A 19 2.69 -15.01 8.99
C ILE A 19 2.87 -16.37 8.31
N TYR A 20 3.30 -17.37 9.07
CA TYR A 20 3.43 -18.74 8.59
C TYR A 20 2.14 -19.52 8.83
N VAL A 21 1.34 -19.66 7.77
CA VAL A 21 0.05 -20.36 7.80
C VAL A 21 0.24 -21.86 7.59
N GLY A 22 1.18 -22.25 6.72
CA GLY A 22 1.49 -23.64 6.40
C GLY A 22 2.05 -23.82 5.00
N GLY A 23 1.90 -25.03 4.45
CA GLY A 23 2.45 -25.41 3.16
C GLY A 23 3.87 -25.97 3.20
N ALA A 24 4.31 -26.49 2.05
CA ALA A 24 5.56 -27.24 1.91
C ALA A 24 6.82 -26.44 2.26
N ILE A 25 6.79 -25.11 2.16
CA ILE A 25 7.96 -24.23 2.36
C ILE A 25 8.66 -24.45 3.70
N GLY A 26 7.93 -24.73 4.78
CA GLY A 26 8.48 -24.97 6.11
C GLY A 26 8.42 -26.42 6.58
N MET A 27 8.06 -27.38 5.72
CA MET A 27 8.04 -28.80 6.09
C MET A 27 9.45 -29.36 6.28
N VAL A 28 9.59 -30.35 7.16
CA VAL A 28 10.84 -31.06 7.44
C VAL A 28 10.66 -32.56 7.22
N ARG A 29 11.74 -33.27 6.89
CA ARG A 29 11.70 -34.74 6.82
C ARG A 29 11.77 -35.34 8.21
N ASN A 30 10.87 -36.28 8.49
CA ASN A 30 10.98 -37.14 9.66
C ASN A 30 12.04 -38.25 9.46
N ALA A 31 12.20 -39.14 10.44
CA ALA A 31 13.16 -40.25 10.40
C ALA A 31 12.90 -41.21 9.23
N GLU A 32 11.65 -41.30 8.76
CA GLU A 32 11.22 -42.11 7.62
C GLU A 32 11.36 -41.39 6.26
N GLY A 33 11.83 -40.14 6.25
CA GLY A 33 12.05 -39.35 5.04
C GLY A 33 10.80 -38.67 4.47
N VAL A 34 9.67 -38.69 5.18
CA VAL A 34 8.40 -38.06 4.79
C VAL A 34 8.36 -36.60 5.24
N LEU A 35 7.86 -35.71 4.37
CA LEU A 35 7.68 -34.30 4.71
C LEU A 35 6.50 -34.12 5.66
N ILE A 36 6.75 -33.51 6.81
CA ILE A 36 5.76 -33.20 7.84
C ILE A 36 5.85 -31.71 8.21
N ALA A 37 4.72 -31.12 8.57
CA ALA A 37 4.67 -29.81 9.19
C ALA A 37 4.98 -29.97 10.69
N ASN A 38 6.05 -29.33 11.17
CA ASN A 38 6.45 -29.41 12.58
C ASN A 38 6.46 -28.01 13.20
N GLU A 39 5.77 -27.87 14.33
CA GLU A 39 5.58 -26.58 14.97
C GLU A 39 6.90 -25.99 15.48
N ASN A 40 7.09 -24.68 15.25
CA ASN A 40 8.25 -23.90 15.65
C ASN A 40 9.58 -24.35 15.00
N GLU A 41 9.57 -25.28 14.06
CA GLU A 41 10.79 -25.75 13.41
C GLU A 41 11.31 -24.71 12.41
N LEU A 42 10.41 -24.00 11.72
CA LEU A 42 10.78 -22.97 10.75
C LEU A 42 11.63 -21.87 11.40
N SER A 43 11.11 -21.27 12.46
CA SER A 43 11.80 -20.16 13.14
C SER A 43 13.13 -20.58 13.75
N LYS A 44 13.22 -21.80 14.31
CA LYS A 44 14.47 -22.36 14.85
C LYS A 44 15.52 -22.53 13.76
N GLN A 45 15.17 -23.15 12.64
CA GLN A 45 16.12 -23.42 11.55
C GLN A 45 16.60 -22.13 10.88
N LEU A 46 15.72 -21.13 10.69
CA LEU A 46 16.09 -19.83 10.14
C LEU A 46 17.10 -19.07 11.02
N ARG A 47 17.00 -19.18 12.36
CA ARG A 47 17.95 -18.55 13.30
C ARG A 47 19.38 -19.09 13.16
N HIS A 48 19.52 -20.38 12.89
CA HIS A 48 20.82 -21.03 12.78
C HIS A 48 21.46 -20.86 11.40
N ASN A 49 20.73 -20.33 10.43
CA ASN A 49 21.19 -20.21 9.06
C ASN A 49 21.64 -18.78 8.74
N PRO A 50 22.93 -18.56 8.40
CA PRO A 50 23.49 -17.23 8.15
C PRO A 50 22.90 -16.55 6.91
N ASN A 51 22.22 -17.27 6.02
CA ASN A 51 21.57 -16.68 4.85
C ASN A 51 20.24 -15.99 5.21
N TYR A 52 19.64 -16.32 6.35
CA TYR A 52 18.35 -15.78 6.78
C TYR A 52 18.45 -14.96 8.08
N HIS A 53 19.52 -15.15 8.84
CA HIS A 53 19.77 -14.46 10.09
C HIS A 53 21.22 -14.00 10.22
N ASP A 54 21.41 -12.70 10.42
CA ASP A 54 22.70 -12.11 10.80
C ASP A 54 22.72 -11.84 12.31
N PRO A 55 23.39 -12.69 13.12
CA PRO A 55 23.43 -12.55 14.57
C PRO A 55 24.29 -11.38 15.06
N ASN A 56 25.13 -10.82 14.18
CA ASN A 56 26.06 -9.73 14.55
C ASN A 56 25.40 -8.35 14.43
N PHE A 57 24.27 -8.25 13.73
CA PHE A 57 23.57 -6.99 13.54
C PHE A 57 22.65 -6.71 14.73
N LYS A 58 22.82 -5.54 15.37
CA LYS A 58 21.96 -5.08 16.46
C LYS A 58 20.96 -4.05 15.92
N PRO A 59 19.66 -4.37 15.89
CA PRO A 59 18.65 -3.44 15.40
C PRO A 59 18.51 -2.21 16.31
N SER A 60 18.26 -1.05 15.72
CA SER A 60 18.05 0.23 16.39
C SER A 60 16.65 0.42 17.00
N CYS A 61 15.73 -0.50 16.71
CA CYS A 61 14.32 -0.43 17.11
C CYS A 61 14.11 -0.50 18.63
N VAL A 62 13.33 0.44 19.19
CA VAL A 62 13.02 0.55 20.63
C VAL A 62 12.06 -0.53 21.12
N ASP A 63 11.20 -1.06 20.23
CA ASP A 63 10.24 -2.14 20.52
C ASP A 63 10.84 -3.55 20.38
N CYS A 64 12.15 -3.65 20.19
CA CYS A 64 12.91 -4.87 20.20
C CYS A 64 13.06 -5.33 21.67
N GLN A 65 11.94 -5.66 22.33
CA GLN A 65 11.95 -6.19 23.69
C GLN A 65 12.82 -7.44 23.74
N PRO A 66 13.57 -7.68 24.84
CA PRO A 66 14.46 -8.84 24.97
C PRO A 66 13.75 -10.21 24.84
N ASN A 67 12.41 -10.24 24.92
CA ASN A 67 11.60 -11.45 24.76
C ASN A 67 10.99 -11.65 23.35
N GLN A 68 11.12 -10.68 22.43
CA GLN A 68 10.67 -10.85 21.04
C GLN A 68 11.87 -11.14 20.14
N SER A 69 11.95 -12.39 19.71
CA SER A 69 13.09 -12.92 18.96
C SER A 69 13.00 -12.54 17.47
N PHE A 70 13.24 -11.28 17.14
CA PHE A 70 13.37 -10.83 15.75
C PHE A 70 14.52 -11.58 15.03
N LEU A 71 14.39 -11.70 13.72
CA LEU A 71 15.40 -12.17 12.79
C LEU A 71 15.85 -11.00 11.93
N VAL A 72 17.11 -10.99 11.51
CA VAL A 72 17.67 -9.93 10.68
C VAL A 72 18.18 -10.56 9.40
N LEU A 73 17.62 -10.18 8.26
CA LEU A 73 18.11 -10.65 6.96
C LEU A 73 19.51 -10.04 6.70
N PRO A 74 20.49 -10.83 6.21
CA PRO A 74 21.79 -10.30 5.79
C PRO A 74 21.67 -9.15 4.77
N SER A 75 22.74 -8.37 4.64
CA SER A 75 22.69 -7.18 3.80
C SER A 75 22.72 -7.61 2.35
N VAL A 76 21.72 -7.19 1.59
CA VAL A 76 21.72 -7.35 0.14
C VAL A 76 22.17 -6.04 -0.49
N GLN A 77 23.00 -6.13 -1.54
CA GLN A 77 23.50 -4.98 -2.28
C GLN A 77 22.34 -4.30 -3.00
N ASP A 78 22.42 -2.98 -3.21
CA ASP A 78 21.43 -2.17 -3.94
C ASP A 78 20.01 -2.07 -3.32
N HIS A 79 19.78 -2.71 -2.17
CA HIS A 79 18.60 -2.49 -1.34
C HIS A 79 18.89 -1.45 -0.24
N PRO A 80 18.11 -0.35 -0.16
CA PRO A 80 18.41 0.77 0.75
C PRO A 80 18.17 0.44 2.22
N HIS A 81 17.23 -0.47 2.51
CA HIS A 81 16.82 -0.79 3.87
C HIS A 81 17.31 -2.15 4.37
N ARG A 82 17.64 -2.21 5.65
CA ARG A 82 17.95 -3.47 6.36
C ARG A 82 16.67 -4.11 6.86
N VAL A 83 16.36 -5.31 6.37
CA VAL A 83 15.11 -6.03 6.73
C VAL A 83 15.27 -6.75 8.07
N ILE A 84 14.45 -6.35 9.02
CA ILE A 84 14.22 -7.03 10.30
C ILE A 84 12.84 -7.66 10.20
N TYR A 85 12.70 -8.91 10.62
CA TYR A 85 11.42 -9.60 10.52
C TYR A 85 11.16 -10.50 11.72
N ASP A 86 9.90 -10.63 12.08
CA ASP A 86 9.43 -11.63 13.03
C ASP A 86 8.54 -12.65 12.32
N ILE A 87 8.41 -13.82 12.93
CA ILE A 87 7.60 -14.91 12.39
C ILE A 87 6.55 -15.28 13.42
N VAL A 88 5.29 -15.22 13.03
CA VAL A 88 4.18 -15.80 13.77
C VAL A 88 3.73 -17.04 13.03
N GLU A 89 3.76 -18.15 13.75
CA GLU A 89 3.40 -19.46 13.23
C GLU A 89 1.99 -19.84 13.69
N TYR A 90 1.16 -20.34 12.77
CA TYR A 90 -0.16 -20.84 13.11
C TYR A 90 -0.05 -22.22 13.75
N ALA A 91 -0.79 -22.40 14.85
CA ALA A 91 -1.02 -23.69 15.47
C ALA A 91 -2.51 -24.07 15.31
N PRO A 92 -2.84 -25.22 14.69
CA PRO A 92 -1.93 -26.04 13.88
C PRO A 92 -1.57 -25.33 12.55
N LEU A 93 -0.46 -25.77 11.93
CA LEU A 93 -0.14 -25.43 10.55
C LEU A 93 -1.15 -26.07 9.60
N LEU A 94 -1.50 -25.36 8.53
CA LEU A 94 -2.58 -25.76 7.63
C LEU A 94 -2.04 -26.24 6.27
N ASP A 95 -2.63 -27.33 5.76
CA ASP A 95 -2.58 -27.64 4.34
C ASP A 95 -3.44 -26.61 3.59
N SER A 96 -2.91 -26.05 2.50
CA SER A 96 -3.64 -25.06 1.72
C SER A 96 -4.98 -25.57 1.18
N SER A 97 -5.10 -26.87 0.90
CA SER A 97 -6.37 -27.47 0.48
C SER A 97 -7.47 -27.42 1.55
N CYS A 98 -7.11 -27.19 2.83
CA CYS A 98 -8.04 -26.99 3.93
C CYS A 98 -8.33 -25.52 4.26
N ILE A 99 -7.76 -24.56 3.51
CA ILE A 99 -7.94 -23.13 3.76
C ILE A 99 -9.16 -22.61 3.01
N GLY A 100 -10.13 -22.08 3.76
CA GLY A 100 -11.33 -21.46 3.20
C GLY A 100 -11.63 -20.08 3.83
N VAL A 101 -12.91 -19.71 3.82
CA VAL A 101 -13.38 -18.39 4.25
C VAL A 101 -13.01 -18.06 5.70
N ASP A 102 -13.06 -19.04 6.60
CA ASP A 102 -12.78 -18.82 8.02
C ASP A 102 -11.27 -18.59 8.27
N GLU A 103 -10.42 -19.32 7.55
CA GLU A 103 -8.97 -19.16 7.59
C GLU A 103 -8.55 -17.84 6.94
N TRP A 104 -9.15 -17.45 5.81
CA TRP A 104 -8.92 -16.12 5.23
C TRP A 104 -9.28 -15.00 6.22
N ARG A 105 -10.41 -15.14 6.93
CA ARG A 105 -10.81 -14.22 8.03
C ARG A 105 -9.76 -14.16 9.13
N ARG A 106 -9.20 -15.30 9.54
CA ARG A 106 -8.14 -15.35 10.55
C ARG A 106 -6.90 -14.59 10.09
N ILE A 107 -6.43 -14.88 8.87
CA ILE A 107 -5.25 -14.22 8.28
C ILE A 107 -5.45 -12.70 8.16
N ALA A 108 -6.60 -12.26 7.63
CA ALA A 108 -6.91 -10.85 7.47
C ALA A 108 -6.98 -10.11 8.82
N ASN A 109 -7.60 -10.72 9.84
CA ASN A 109 -7.67 -10.14 11.19
C ASN A 109 -6.29 -10.03 11.85
N ASP A 110 -5.47 -11.07 11.75
CA ASP A 110 -4.15 -11.06 12.38
C ASP A 110 -3.21 -10.05 11.72
N LEU A 111 -3.27 -9.92 10.39
CA LEU A 111 -2.62 -8.84 9.65
C LEU A 111 -3.15 -7.47 10.07
N GLY A 112 -4.47 -7.33 10.23
CA GLY A 112 -5.10 -6.08 10.66
C GLY A 112 -4.63 -5.61 12.03
N LYS A 113 -4.49 -6.53 12.99
CA LYS A 113 -4.02 -6.24 14.37
C LYS A 113 -2.58 -5.73 14.39
N SER A 114 -1.72 -6.24 13.50
CA SER A 114 -0.31 -5.86 13.41
C SER A 114 -0.03 -4.78 12.37
N TYR A 115 -1.06 -4.31 11.64
CA TYR A 115 -0.89 -3.43 10.47
C TYR A 115 -0.13 -2.14 10.77
N SER A 116 -0.33 -1.50 11.92
CA SER A 116 0.36 -0.27 12.28
C SER A 116 1.83 -0.46 12.67
N ARG A 117 2.20 -1.66 13.13
CA ARG A 117 3.52 -1.95 13.69
C ARG A 117 4.59 -2.26 12.64
N TYR A 118 4.22 -2.86 11.51
CA TYR A 118 5.18 -3.33 10.50
C TYR A 118 5.07 -2.55 9.19
N ASP A 119 6.15 -2.47 8.43
CA ASP A 119 6.25 -1.76 7.15
C ASP A 119 5.73 -2.60 5.98
N GLY A 120 5.77 -3.92 6.09
CA GLY A 120 5.29 -4.87 5.09
C GLY A 120 4.97 -6.24 5.69
N PHE A 121 4.28 -7.07 4.91
CA PHE A 121 3.80 -8.38 5.34
C PHE A 121 4.25 -9.46 4.35
N VAL A 122 4.65 -10.61 4.88
CA VAL A 122 4.88 -11.84 4.09
C VAL A 122 4.00 -12.94 4.67
N ILE A 123 3.21 -13.60 3.82
CA ILE A 123 2.37 -14.74 4.21
C ILE A 123 2.95 -15.98 3.54
N LEU A 124 3.42 -16.93 4.35
CA LEU A 124 3.89 -18.23 3.88
C LEU A 124 2.71 -19.19 3.82
N HIS A 125 2.44 -19.68 2.62
CA HIS A 125 1.22 -20.41 2.29
C HIS A 125 1.53 -21.64 1.42
N GLY A 126 0.69 -22.68 1.51
CA GLY A 126 0.75 -23.82 0.58
C GLY A 126 0.33 -23.43 -0.83
N THR A 127 0.92 -24.05 -1.85
CA THR A 127 0.74 -23.56 -3.22
C THR A 127 -0.63 -23.88 -3.82
N ASP A 128 -1.35 -24.90 -3.34
CA ASP A 128 -2.55 -25.42 -4.01
C ASP A 128 -3.72 -24.42 -4.07
N THR A 129 -3.96 -23.66 -3.00
CA THR A 129 -5.03 -22.65 -2.96
C THR A 129 -4.49 -21.24 -2.76
N LEU A 130 -3.18 -21.03 -2.94
CA LEU A 130 -2.51 -19.74 -2.75
C LEU A 130 -3.20 -18.60 -3.52
N ALA A 131 -3.59 -18.87 -4.77
CA ALA A 131 -4.28 -17.91 -5.64
C ALA A 131 -5.66 -17.48 -5.09
N TYR A 132 -6.39 -18.40 -4.45
CA TYR A 132 -7.67 -18.08 -3.77
C TYR A 132 -7.42 -17.20 -2.55
N THR A 133 -6.44 -17.53 -1.70
CA THR A 133 -6.08 -16.71 -0.54
C THR A 133 -5.61 -15.32 -0.97
N ALA A 134 -4.78 -15.23 -2.01
CA ALA A 134 -4.32 -13.95 -2.56
C ALA A 134 -5.48 -13.09 -3.08
N SER A 135 -6.43 -13.70 -3.79
CA SER A 135 -7.60 -13.01 -4.29
C SER A 135 -8.53 -12.57 -3.15
N ALA A 136 -8.79 -13.44 -2.16
CA ALA A 136 -9.63 -13.12 -1.01
C ALA A 136 -9.05 -11.96 -0.20
N LEU A 137 -7.76 -12.01 0.15
CA LEU A 137 -7.10 -10.95 0.91
C LEU A 137 -7.06 -9.64 0.12
N ALA A 138 -6.94 -9.66 -1.20
CA ALA A 138 -7.00 -8.45 -2.02
C ALA A 138 -8.33 -7.70 -1.81
N PHE A 139 -9.45 -8.41 -1.69
CA PHE A 139 -10.76 -7.78 -1.41
C PHE A 139 -10.93 -7.40 0.07
N MET A 140 -10.53 -8.28 0.99
CA MET A 140 -10.70 -8.10 2.44
C MET A 140 -9.85 -6.97 3.03
N LEU A 141 -8.68 -6.69 2.45
CA LEU A 141 -7.76 -5.65 2.89
C LEU A 141 -8.01 -4.35 2.12
N GLU A 142 -9.01 -3.58 2.56
CA GLU A 142 -9.40 -2.34 1.91
C GLU A 142 -8.42 -1.20 2.22
N ASN A 143 -8.18 -0.34 1.22
CA ASN A 143 -7.30 0.83 1.33
C ASN A 143 -5.88 0.46 1.81
N LEU A 144 -5.37 -0.66 1.30
CA LEU A 144 -4.03 -1.13 1.57
C LEU A 144 -2.99 -0.11 1.14
N SER A 145 -1.97 0.12 1.97
CA SER A 145 -0.89 1.09 1.75
C SER A 145 0.50 0.48 1.87
N LYS A 146 0.56 -0.81 2.20
CA LYS A 146 1.78 -1.58 2.46
C LYS A 146 1.75 -2.86 1.63
N PRO A 147 2.91 -3.40 1.22
CA PRO A 147 2.96 -4.67 0.52
C PRO A 147 2.52 -5.83 1.40
N VAL A 148 1.63 -6.67 0.87
CA VAL A 148 1.26 -7.96 1.45
C VAL A 148 1.67 -9.04 0.45
N VAL A 149 2.81 -9.65 0.69
CA VAL A 149 3.43 -10.62 -0.23
C VAL A 149 3.05 -12.02 0.20
N ILE A 150 2.29 -12.74 -0.62
CA ILE A 150 2.01 -14.16 -0.42
C ILE A 150 3.04 -14.96 -1.21
N THR A 151 3.63 -15.95 -0.56
CA THR A 151 4.60 -16.84 -1.19
C THR A 151 4.49 -18.26 -0.62
N GLY A 152 5.20 -19.18 -1.26
CA GLY A 152 5.26 -20.58 -0.88
C GLY A 152 6.45 -21.25 -1.56
N ALA A 153 6.46 -22.58 -1.59
CA ALA A 153 7.48 -23.34 -2.29
C ALA A 153 6.93 -24.69 -2.76
N GLN A 154 7.48 -25.21 -3.84
CA GLN A 154 7.29 -26.62 -4.21
C GLN A 154 8.18 -27.53 -3.36
N ILE A 155 9.38 -27.05 -3.01
CA ILE A 155 10.33 -27.80 -2.20
C ILE A 155 10.63 -27.02 -0.90
N PRO A 156 10.61 -27.66 0.27
CA PRO A 156 10.89 -26.98 1.54
C PRO A 156 12.22 -26.23 1.55
N ILE A 157 12.26 -25.10 2.25
CA ILE A 157 13.40 -24.16 2.27
C ILE A 157 14.71 -24.79 2.80
N PHE A 158 14.60 -25.87 3.56
CA PHE A 158 15.72 -26.60 4.18
C PHE A 158 16.38 -27.61 3.25
N GLU A 159 15.72 -28.01 2.17
CA GLU A 159 16.29 -28.94 1.19
C GLU A 159 17.41 -28.28 0.40
N THR A 160 18.44 -29.05 0.03
CA THR A 160 19.64 -28.55 -0.66
C THR A 160 19.32 -27.77 -1.94
N ARG A 161 18.37 -28.26 -2.73
CA ARG A 161 17.82 -27.59 -3.92
C ARG A 161 16.37 -27.25 -3.62
N SER A 162 16.07 -25.97 -3.45
CA SER A 162 14.73 -25.50 -3.11
C SER A 162 14.46 -24.13 -3.75
N ASP A 163 13.28 -23.98 -4.34
CA ASP A 163 12.71 -22.70 -4.77
C ASP A 163 12.27 -21.83 -3.58
N GLY A 164 11.98 -22.45 -2.43
CA GLY A 164 11.56 -21.78 -1.21
C GLY A 164 12.56 -20.77 -0.67
N ARG A 165 13.86 -20.94 -0.96
CA ARG A 165 14.90 -19.99 -0.51
C ARG A 165 14.76 -18.65 -1.22
N ASP A 166 14.72 -18.68 -2.55
CA ASP A 166 14.60 -17.49 -3.39
C ASP A 166 13.23 -16.84 -3.18
N ASN A 167 12.18 -17.65 -3.11
CA ASN A 167 10.82 -17.19 -2.83
C ASN A 167 10.72 -16.47 -1.48
N PHE A 168 11.31 -17.03 -0.41
CA PHE A 168 11.27 -16.42 0.92
C PHE A 168 12.08 -15.13 1.01
N VAL A 169 13.36 -15.17 0.59
CA VAL A 169 14.24 -14.00 0.64
C VAL A 169 13.73 -12.89 -0.27
N GLY A 170 13.31 -13.23 -1.48
CA GLY A 170 12.73 -12.26 -2.41
C GLY A 170 11.45 -11.61 -1.88
N SER A 171 10.61 -12.36 -1.16
CA SER A 171 9.40 -11.82 -0.52
C SER A 171 9.73 -10.83 0.61
N LEU A 172 10.71 -11.15 1.46
CA LEU A 172 11.17 -10.23 2.52
C LEU A 172 11.76 -8.93 1.94
N LEU A 173 12.57 -9.05 0.89
CA LEU A 173 13.13 -7.90 0.19
C LEU A 173 12.03 -7.06 -0.47
N LEU A 174 11.07 -7.72 -1.11
CA LEU A 174 9.93 -7.06 -1.74
C LEU A 174 9.10 -6.28 -0.71
N ALA A 175 8.73 -6.93 0.38
CA ALA A 175 7.92 -6.35 1.45
C ALA A 175 8.63 -5.21 2.20
N GLY A 176 9.95 -5.30 2.40
CA GLY A 176 10.71 -4.31 3.15
C GLY A 176 11.21 -3.12 2.32
N ASN A 177 11.46 -3.29 1.03
CA ASN A 177 12.14 -2.26 0.22
C ASN A 177 11.29 -1.61 -0.87
N TYR A 178 10.10 -2.13 -1.17
CA TYR A 178 9.28 -1.62 -2.27
C TYR A 178 7.87 -1.27 -1.82
N ASN A 179 7.39 -0.10 -2.26
CA ASN A 179 6.05 0.37 -1.95
C ASN A 179 5.03 -0.09 -3.00
N ILE A 180 4.57 -1.34 -2.85
CA ILE A 180 3.51 -1.95 -3.65
C ILE A 180 2.29 -2.13 -2.74
N PRO A 181 1.32 -1.21 -2.71
CA PRO A 181 0.15 -1.25 -1.82
C PRO A 181 -0.91 -2.27 -2.29
N GLU A 182 -0.49 -3.51 -2.55
CA GLU A 182 -1.32 -4.59 -3.05
C GLU A 182 -1.05 -5.90 -2.31
N VAL A 183 -2.03 -6.80 -2.38
CA VAL A 183 -1.76 -8.22 -2.15
C VAL A 183 -1.12 -8.78 -3.42
N VAL A 184 0.13 -9.21 -3.31
CA VAL A 184 0.92 -9.73 -4.43
C VAL A 184 1.34 -11.16 -4.17
N VAL A 185 1.54 -11.92 -5.24
CA VAL A 185 2.18 -13.23 -5.19
C VAL A 185 3.60 -13.09 -5.69
N PHE A 186 4.57 -13.47 -4.86
CA PHE A 186 5.96 -13.58 -5.27
C PHE A 186 6.33 -15.06 -5.40
N PHE A 187 6.60 -15.50 -6.63
CA PHE A 187 6.94 -16.90 -6.91
C PHE A 187 7.74 -17.01 -8.20
N GLY A 188 8.79 -17.85 -8.21
CA GLY A 188 9.56 -18.13 -9.43
C GLY A 188 10.15 -16.86 -10.05
N ASN A 189 10.63 -15.94 -9.21
CA ASN A 189 11.18 -14.64 -9.61
C ASN A 189 10.18 -13.69 -10.32
N ARG A 190 8.87 -13.93 -10.19
CA ARG A 190 7.83 -13.04 -10.70
C ARG A 190 7.08 -12.36 -9.56
N ILE A 191 6.69 -11.11 -9.79
CA ILE A 191 5.81 -10.35 -8.91
C ILE A 191 4.45 -10.25 -9.62
N LEU A 192 3.45 -10.95 -9.11
CA LEU A 192 2.12 -11.05 -9.71
C LEU A 192 1.09 -10.35 -8.81
N ARG A 193 0.07 -9.72 -9.41
CA ARG A 193 -1.08 -9.23 -8.66
C ARG A 193 -1.86 -10.43 -8.10
N GLY A 194 -2.17 -10.41 -6.81
CA GLY A 194 -2.80 -11.54 -6.13
C GLY A 194 -4.11 -11.98 -6.77
N CYS A 195 -5.04 -11.03 -7.01
CA CYS A 195 -6.32 -11.26 -7.67
C CYS A 195 -6.26 -11.43 -9.20
N ARG A 196 -5.07 -11.66 -9.76
CA ARG A 196 -4.85 -12.02 -11.18
C ARG A 196 -4.04 -13.30 -11.36
N THR A 197 -3.62 -13.90 -10.25
CA THR A 197 -2.75 -15.05 -10.23
C THR A 197 -3.56 -16.33 -10.26
N SER A 198 -3.14 -17.32 -11.05
CA SER A 198 -3.66 -18.69 -10.99
C SER A 198 -2.49 -19.69 -10.96
N LYS A 199 -2.68 -20.85 -10.32
CA LYS A 199 -1.70 -21.94 -10.36
C LYS A 199 -1.80 -22.65 -11.71
N VAL A 200 -0.72 -22.63 -12.50
CA VAL A 200 -0.66 -23.18 -13.86
C VAL A 200 0.16 -24.46 -13.95
N SER A 201 0.97 -24.77 -12.93
CA SER A 201 1.77 -25.99 -12.88
C SER A 201 1.85 -26.56 -11.47
N SER A 202 1.75 -27.88 -11.35
CA SER A 202 1.95 -28.62 -10.10
C SER A 202 3.40 -29.01 -9.85
N ASP A 203 4.27 -28.95 -10.87
CA ASP A 203 5.65 -29.47 -10.82
C ASP A 203 6.71 -28.38 -11.02
N SER A 204 6.41 -27.37 -11.85
CA SER A 204 7.36 -26.30 -12.15
C SER A 204 7.60 -25.37 -10.97
N PHE A 205 8.83 -24.84 -10.85
CA PHE A 205 9.13 -23.68 -9.99
C PHE A 205 8.50 -22.38 -10.51
N ASN A 206 8.04 -22.35 -11.77
CA ASN A 206 7.15 -21.31 -12.28
C ASN A 206 5.70 -21.79 -12.15
N ALA A 207 5.28 -22.07 -10.90
CA ALA A 207 3.99 -22.70 -10.61
C ALA A 207 2.77 -21.80 -10.89
N PHE A 208 2.98 -20.48 -10.88
CA PHE A 208 1.93 -19.47 -10.98
C PHE A 208 2.14 -18.55 -12.18
N ASP A 209 1.03 -18.08 -12.76
CA ASP A 209 1.05 -17.10 -13.83
C ASP A 209 -0.12 -16.11 -13.72
N SER A 210 -0.01 -15.01 -14.46
CA SER A 210 -1.06 -13.99 -14.64
C SER A 210 -1.33 -13.84 -16.13
N THR A 211 -2.39 -14.49 -16.61
CA THR A 211 -2.60 -14.72 -18.06
C THR A 211 -3.23 -13.54 -18.77
N ASN A 212 -4.11 -12.78 -18.11
CA ASN A 212 -4.82 -11.63 -18.66
C ASN A 212 -4.23 -10.28 -18.24
N GLN A 213 -3.17 -10.28 -17.44
CA GLN A 213 -2.46 -9.08 -17.03
C GLN A 213 -0.96 -9.37 -16.95
N MET A 214 -0.15 -8.45 -17.44
CA MET A 214 1.31 -8.53 -17.29
C MET A 214 1.71 -8.56 -15.81
N SER A 215 2.85 -9.20 -15.51
CA SER A 215 3.39 -9.21 -14.16
C SER A 215 3.72 -7.79 -13.68
N LEU A 216 3.50 -7.52 -12.39
CA LEU A 216 3.89 -6.24 -11.77
C LEU A 216 5.40 -6.05 -11.78
N GLY A 217 6.16 -7.13 -11.90
CA GLY A 217 7.61 -7.08 -12.02
C GLY A 217 8.25 -8.46 -12.08
N ARG A 218 9.58 -8.46 -12.12
CA ARG A 218 10.40 -9.67 -12.08
C ARG A 218 11.71 -9.40 -11.32
N THR A 219 12.30 -10.46 -10.79
CA THR A 219 13.61 -10.41 -10.14
C THR A 219 14.66 -11.06 -11.03
N GLY A 220 15.63 -10.26 -11.48
CA GLY A 220 16.87 -10.71 -12.11
C GLY A 220 18.05 -10.42 -11.19
N ILE A 221 19.11 -9.83 -11.73
CA ILE A 221 20.17 -9.21 -10.90
C ILE A 221 19.57 -8.08 -10.04
N ASN A 222 18.63 -7.33 -10.63
CA ASN A 222 17.87 -6.28 -9.98
C ASN A 222 16.37 -6.63 -9.97
N PHE A 223 15.62 -6.01 -9.06
CA PHE A 223 14.16 -6.02 -9.11
C PHE A 223 13.69 -5.00 -10.16
N GLU A 224 12.94 -5.49 -11.15
CA GLU A 224 12.32 -4.66 -12.17
C GLU A 224 10.81 -4.59 -11.88
N ILE A 225 10.32 -3.42 -11.47
CA ILE A 225 8.91 -3.21 -11.10
C ILE A 225 8.25 -2.25 -12.07
N ASN A 226 7.10 -2.64 -12.60
CA ASN A 226 6.26 -1.85 -13.46
C ASN A 226 5.30 -1.00 -12.61
N ASN A 227 5.79 0.17 -12.18
CA ASN A 227 5.03 1.09 -11.32
C ASN A 227 3.68 1.52 -11.93
N ARG A 228 3.56 1.58 -13.27
CA ARG A 228 2.33 1.98 -13.96
C ARG A 228 1.19 0.97 -13.80
N GLN A 229 1.52 -0.29 -13.53
CA GLN A 229 0.51 -1.34 -13.35
C GLN A 229 0.04 -1.48 -11.91
N ILE A 230 0.72 -0.86 -10.95
CA ILE A 230 0.37 -0.94 -9.54
C ILE A 230 -0.98 -0.27 -9.31
N PHE A 231 -1.93 -1.04 -8.76
CA PHE A 231 -3.24 -0.58 -8.35
C PHE A 231 -3.11 0.09 -6.99
N ARG A 232 -3.40 1.38 -6.93
CA ARG A 232 -3.36 2.17 -5.70
C ARG A 232 -4.80 2.52 -5.30
N PRO A 233 -5.15 2.46 -4.00
CA PRO A 233 -6.43 2.99 -3.54
C PRO A 233 -6.56 4.48 -3.92
N CYS A 234 -7.63 4.84 -4.63
CA CYS A 234 -7.91 6.21 -5.08
C CYS A 234 -8.93 6.89 -4.15
N ASN A 235 -8.71 6.84 -2.83
CA ASN A 235 -9.59 7.47 -1.85
C ASN A 235 -8.78 7.90 -0.60
N LEU A 236 -9.43 8.65 0.30
CA LEU A 236 -8.85 9.16 1.55
C LEU A 236 -9.10 8.22 2.76
N GLU A 237 -9.71 7.05 2.53
CA GLU A 237 -10.15 6.18 3.60
C GLU A 237 -8.97 5.44 4.24
N LYS A 238 -9.06 5.18 5.54
CA LYS A 238 -8.02 4.43 6.26
C LYS A 238 -8.07 2.95 5.87
N PHE A 239 -6.92 2.29 5.99
CA PHE A 239 -6.84 0.84 5.89
C PHE A 239 -7.87 0.18 6.80
N THR A 240 -8.68 -0.71 6.23
CA THR A 240 -9.78 -1.38 6.94
C THR A 240 -9.84 -2.84 6.53
N VAL A 241 -10.02 -3.73 7.52
CA VAL A 241 -10.17 -5.15 7.28
C VAL A 241 -11.65 -5.52 7.25
N HIS A 242 -12.10 -6.09 6.14
CA HIS A 242 -13.46 -6.59 5.97
C HIS A 242 -13.45 -8.12 5.94
N VAL A 243 -14.00 -8.72 7.00
CA VAL A 243 -13.93 -10.16 7.24
C VAL A 243 -15.22 -10.93 6.96
N THR A 244 -16.30 -10.23 6.64
CA THR A 244 -17.59 -10.84 6.30
C THR A 244 -17.56 -11.25 4.84
N MET A 245 -17.61 -12.56 4.60
CA MET A 245 -17.61 -13.18 3.27
C MET A 245 -18.75 -14.20 3.25
N GLU A 246 -19.56 -14.19 2.19
CA GLU A 246 -20.63 -15.18 2.00
C GLU A 246 -20.02 -16.56 1.70
N LYS A 247 -20.50 -17.60 2.39
CA LYS A 247 -20.02 -18.97 2.24
C LYS A 247 -20.82 -19.77 1.21
N ASN A 248 -22.08 -19.39 0.98
CA ASN A 248 -22.97 -20.08 0.04
C ASN A 248 -22.73 -19.60 -1.40
N VAL A 249 -21.49 -19.75 -1.86
CA VAL A 249 -21.04 -19.43 -3.21
C VAL A 249 -20.47 -20.69 -3.85
N ALA A 250 -20.85 -20.96 -5.09
CA ALA A 250 -20.42 -22.16 -5.83
C ALA A 250 -19.59 -21.80 -7.08
N LEU A 251 -18.82 -22.77 -7.56
CA LEU A 251 -18.16 -22.71 -8.86
C LEU A 251 -18.68 -23.86 -9.72
N LEU A 252 -19.23 -23.54 -10.89
CA LEU A 252 -19.79 -24.50 -11.82
C LEU A 252 -19.02 -24.46 -13.14
N ARG A 253 -18.27 -25.52 -13.42
CA ARG A 253 -17.62 -25.70 -14.72
C ARG A 253 -18.56 -26.42 -15.68
N LEU A 254 -18.96 -25.76 -16.76
CA LEU A 254 -19.77 -26.41 -17.79
C LEU A 254 -18.93 -27.41 -18.60
N TYR A 255 -19.54 -28.51 -19.01
CA TYR A 255 -18.92 -29.47 -19.92
C TYR A 255 -19.96 -29.95 -20.93
N PRO A 256 -19.54 -30.37 -22.14
CA PRO A 256 -20.47 -30.89 -23.13
C PRO A 256 -21.30 -32.05 -22.55
N GLY A 257 -22.63 -31.93 -22.60
CA GLY A 257 -23.54 -32.94 -22.05
C GLY A 257 -23.86 -32.82 -20.56
N ILE A 258 -23.46 -31.74 -19.87
CA ILE A 258 -23.91 -31.51 -18.48
C ILE A 258 -25.45 -31.57 -18.39
N SER A 259 -25.96 -32.34 -17.42
CA SER A 259 -27.40 -32.53 -17.28
C SER A 259 -28.07 -31.37 -16.55
N GLN A 260 -29.33 -31.10 -16.87
CA GLN A 260 -30.16 -30.12 -16.16
C GLN A 260 -30.17 -30.37 -14.65
N ASN A 261 -30.28 -31.64 -14.24
CA ASN A 261 -30.33 -32.01 -12.82
C ASN A 261 -29.07 -31.61 -12.05
N VAL A 262 -27.88 -31.67 -12.66
CA VAL A 262 -26.63 -31.23 -12.01
C VAL A 262 -26.65 -29.72 -11.80
N VAL A 263 -27.08 -28.96 -12.80
CA VAL A 263 -27.18 -27.49 -12.70
C VAL A 263 -28.23 -27.09 -11.66
N ARG A 264 -29.42 -27.71 -11.70
CA ARG A 264 -30.49 -27.49 -10.70
C ARG A 264 -30.01 -27.78 -9.29
N ALA A 265 -29.39 -28.94 -9.07
CA ALA A 265 -28.91 -29.34 -7.75
C ALA A 265 -27.88 -28.34 -7.19
N LEU A 266 -26.99 -27.84 -8.04
CA LEU A 266 -26.00 -26.83 -7.63
C LEU A 266 -26.63 -25.46 -7.37
N LEU A 267 -27.66 -25.05 -8.10
CA LEU A 267 -28.31 -23.75 -7.95
C LEU A 267 -29.43 -23.73 -6.91
N SER A 268 -29.68 -24.86 -6.24
CA SER A 268 -30.70 -24.97 -5.20
C SER A 268 -30.31 -24.19 -3.94
N ASP A 269 -31.31 -23.84 -3.12
CA ASP A 269 -31.09 -23.23 -1.80
C ASP A 269 -30.11 -24.10 -0.97
N PRO A 270 -29.12 -23.54 -0.25
CA PRO A 270 -28.95 -22.14 0.18
C PRO A 270 -28.03 -21.26 -0.68
N ILE A 271 -27.73 -21.65 -1.94
CA ILE A 271 -26.77 -20.91 -2.78
C ILE A 271 -27.24 -19.48 -3.08
N LYS A 272 -26.36 -18.51 -2.84
CA LYS A 272 -26.60 -17.07 -3.08
C LYS A 272 -25.80 -16.51 -4.24
N GLY A 273 -24.74 -17.20 -4.65
CA GLY A 273 -23.94 -16.81 -5.80
C GLY A 273 -23.29 -18.01 -6.48
N VAL A 274 -23.08 -17.91 -7.78
CA VAL A 274 -22.36 -18.93 -8.54
C VAL A 274 -21.45 -18.27 -9.57
N VAL A 275 -20.23 -18.78 -9.68
CA VAL A 275 -19.33 -18.49 -10.80
C VAL A 275 -19.44 -19.64 -11.79
N ILE A 276 -19.98 -19.37 -12.98
CA ILE A 276 -20.07 -20.34 -14.06
C ILE A 276 -18.87 -20.18 -15.00
N GLN A 277 -18.23 -21.29 -15.35
CA GLN A 277 -17.16 -21.33 -16.34
C GLN A 277 -17.71 -21.85 -17.66
N THR A 278 -17.82 -20.97 -18.64
CA THR A 278 -18.42 -21.24 -19.96
C THR A 278 -17.35 -21.37 -21.04
N PHE A 279 -17.75 -21.80 -22.24
CA PHE A 279 -16.82 -22.11 -23.32
C PHE A 279 -16.32 -20.85 -24.04
N GLY A 280 -15.04 -20.81 -24.42
CA GLY A 280 -14.49 -19.79 -25.31
C GLY A 280 -14.71 -18.36 -24.80
N SER A 281 -15.44 -17.55 -25.57
CA SER A 281 -15.73 -16.14 -25.27
C SER A 281 -16.89 -15.90 -24.28
N GLY A 282 -17.36 -16.95 -23.59
CA GLY A 282 -18.46 -16.83 -22.62
C GLY A 282 -19.72 -17.63 -22.94
N ASN A 283 -19.60 -18.72 -23.70
CA ASN A 283 -20.72 -19.34 -24.42
C ASN A 283 -21.35 -20.53 -23.68
N VAL A 284 -22.67 -20.61 -23.74
CA VAL A 284 -23.48 -21.79 -23.36
C VAL A 284 -24.10 -22.38 -24.62
N PRO A 285 -24.27 -23.71 -24.72
CA PRO A 285 -24.88 -24.32 -25.91
C PRO A 285 -26.27 -23.73 -26.19
N SER A 286 -26.47 -23.18 -27.40
CA SER A 286 -27.71 -22.50 -27.79
C SER A 286 -28.93 -23.42 -27.93
N ASN A 287 -28.72 -24.74 -27.98
CA ASN A 287 -29.78 -25.75 -28.03
C ASN A 287 -30.16 -26.28 -26.63
N ARG A 288 -29.68 -25.65 -25.56
CA ARG A 288 -29.89 -26.07 -24.16
C ARG A 288 -30.67 -25.04 -23.37
N GLU A 289 -31.90 -24.76 -23.82
CA GLU A 289 -32.84 -23.88 -23.10
C GLU A 289 -33.10 -24.38 -21.69
N ASP A 290 -33.11 -25.70 -21.47
CA ASP A 290 -33.22 -26.31 -20.15
C ASP A 290 -32.16 -25.82 -19.15
N ILE A 291 -30.94 -25.50 -19.60
CA ILE A 291 -29.89 -24.93 -18.74
C ILE A 291 -30.10 -23.42 -18.53
N LEU A 292 -30.53 -22.71 -19.56
CA LEU A 292 -30.83 -21.27 -19.48
C LEU A 292 -32.01 -21.02 -18.53
N ASP A 293 -33.01 -21.90 -18.52
CA ASP A 293 -34.15 -21.86 -17.62
C ASP A 293 -33.71 -22.02 -16.16
N GLU A 294 -32.86 -23.01 -15.83
CA GLU A 294 -32.34 -23.17 -14.45
C GLU A 294 -31.53 -21.95 -13.98
N LEU A 295 -30.75 -21.34 -14.88
CA LEU A 295 -30.00 -20.12 -14.59
C LEU A 295 -30.94 -18.92 -14.39
N ARG A 296 -31.98 -18.78 -15.22
CA ARG A 296 -32.99 -17.73 -15.12
C ARG A 296 -33.74 -17.84 -13.79
N GLU A 297 -34.20 -19.05 -13.44
CA GLU A 297 -34.86 -19.30 -12.17
C GLU A 297 -33.96 -18.96 -10.97
N ALA A 298 -32.67 -19.27 -11.04
CA ALA A 298 -31.72 -18.89 -9.99
C ALA A 298 -31.56 -17.37 -9.89
N VAL A 299 -31.45 -16.67 -11.02
CA VAL A 299 -31.37 -15.20 -11.05
C VAL A 299 -32.65 -14.56 -10.48
N ASP A 300 -33.81 -15.11 -10.81
CA ASP A 300 -35.12 -14.66 -10.30
C ASP A 300 -35.25 -14.89 -8.78
N ARG A 301 -34.66 -15.97 -8.25
CA ARG A 301 -34.51 -16.20 -6.79
C ARG A 301 -33.53 -15.23 -6.12
N GLY A 302 -32.83 -14.39 -6.88
CA GLY A 302 -31.85 -13.42 -6.37
C GLY A 302 -30.43 -13.94 -6.28
N VAL A 303 -30.13 -15.11 -6.86
CA VAL A 303 -28.76 -15.63 -6.97
C VAL A 303 -27.96 -14.78 -7.95
N ILE A 304 -26.76 -14.33 -7.55
CA ILE A 304 -25.85 -13.64 -8.48
C ILE A 304 -25.04 -14.68 -9.24
N VAL A 305 -25.33 -14.81 -10.53
CA VAL A 305 -24.59 -15.68 -11.45
C VAL A 305 -23.53 -14.85 -12.18
N VAL A 306 -22.27 -15.29 -12.15
CA VAL A 306 -21.13 -14.61 -12.79
C VAL A 306 -20.53 -15.53 -13.86
N ASN A 307 -20.46 -15.05 -15.10
CA ASN A 307 -19.95 -15.81 -16.23
C ASN A 307 -18.47 -15.49 -16.51
N ILE A 308 -17.59 -16.47 -16.33
CA ILE A 308 -16.18 -16.41 -16.75
C ILE A 308 -15.89 -17.47 -17.81
N THR A 309 -14.79 -17.30 -18.54
CA THR A 309 -14.32 -18.30 -19.50
C THR A 309 -13.59 -19.46 -18.83
N GLN A 310 -13.65 -20.64 -19.44
CA GLN A 310 -12.79 -21.78 -19.11
C GLN A 310 -11.36 -21.63 -19.63
N CYS A 311 -11.14 -20.74 -20.60
CA CYS A 311 -9.84 -20.51 -21.20
C CYS A 311 -8.88 -19.87 -20.20
N ALA A 312 -7.60 -20.23 -20.28
CA ALA A 312 -6.58 -19.65 -19.41
C ALA A 312 -6.43 -18.14 -19.62
N SER A 313 -6.60 -17.66 -20.86
CA SER A 313 -6.66 -16.24 -21.21
C SER A 313 -7.91 -15.94 -22.05
N GLY A 314 -8.37 -14.69 -22.01
CA GLY A 314 -9.54 -14.23 -22.73
C GLY A 314 -10.47 -13.37 -21.88
N ILE A 315 -11.55 -12.89 -22.51
CA ILE A 315 -12.52 -11.98 -21.91
C ILE A 315 -13.95 -12.39 -22.30
N VAL A 316 -14.86 -12.36 -21.34
CA VAL A 316 -16.31 -12.51 -21.54
C VAL A 316 -16.94 -11.12 -21.70
N LEU A 317 -17.60 -10.87 -22.84
CA LEU A 317 -18.24 -9.58 -23.13
C LEU A 317 -19.77 -9.71 -23.22
N PRO A 318 -20.53 -8.69 -22.76
CA PRO A 318 -22.00 -8.75 -22.74
C PRO A 318 -22.65 -8.75 -24.13
N HIS A 319 -22.01 -8.19 -25.16
CA HIS A 319 -22.60 -8.00 -26.50
C HIS A 319 -22.08 -8.95 -27.59
N ASN A 320 -21.50 -10.10 -27.22
CA ASN A 320 -21.03 -11.13 -28.15
C ASN A 320 -21.94 -12.38 -28.07
N THR A 321 -21.40 -13.55 -28.44
CA THR A 321 -22.05 -14.88 -28.43
C THR A 321 -22.65 -15.33 -27.09
N GLY A 322 -22.42 -14.59 -26.00
CA GLY A 322 -23.04 -14.80 -24.67
C GLY A 322 -24.29 -13.94 -24.40
N ASN A 323 -24.87 -13.27 -25.40
CA ASN A 323 -26.00 -12.35 -25.21
C ASN A 323 -27.19 -12.98 -24.47
N ALA A 324 -27.48 -14.27 -24.72
CA ALA A 324 -28.54 -15.01 -24.03
C ALA A 324 -28.35 -15.05 -22.49
N LEU A 325 -27.12 -15.17 -22.01
CA LEU A 325 -26.82 -15.14 -20.57
C LEU A 325 -26.99 -13.74 -19.99
N TRP A 326 -26.57 -12.72 -20.74
CA TRP A 326 -26.73 -11.32 -20.32
C TRP A 326 -28.21 -10.94 -20.21
N GLU A 327 -29.04 -11.37 -21.17
CA GLU A 327 -30.48 -11.11 -21.20
C GLU A 327 -31.22 -11.72 -20.01
N ILE A 328 -30.81 -12.89 -19.52
CA ILE A 328 -31.39 -13.51 -18.32
C ILE A 328 -30.81 -12.97 -17.01
N GLY A 329 -29.92 -11.96 -17.06
CA GLY A 329 -29.39 -11.26 -15.90
C GLY A 329 -28.13 -11.87 -15.27
N VAL A 330 -27.40 -12.73 -16.01
CA VAL A 330 -26.06 -13.21 -15.64
C VAL A 330 -25.03 -12.11 -15.86
N VAL A 331 -24.16 -11.90 -14.87
CA VAL A 331 -23.14 -10.86 -14.89
C VAL A 331 -21.88 -11.37 -15.61
N PRO A 332 -21.33 -10.69 -16.62
CA PRO A 332 -20.04 -11.04 -17.21
C PRO A 332 -18.93 -10.79 -16.20
N GLY A 333 -18.08 -11.79 -15.99
CA GLY A 333 -16.87 -11.69 -15.19
C GLY A 333 -15.68 -11.11 -15.94
N TYR A 334 -15.87 -10.68 -17.20
CA TYR A 334 -14.82 -10.17 -18.08
C TYR A 334 -13.62 -11.13 -18.17
N ASP A 335 -12.43 -10.65 -17.80
CA ASP A 335 -11.15 -11.35 -17.85
C ASP A 335 -10.66 -11.77 -16.45
N MET A 336 -11.56 -11.80 -15.45
CA MET A 336 -11.26 -12.29 -14.10
C MET A 336 -10.83 -13.77 -14.15
N THR A 337 -9.90 -14.12 -13.27
CA THR A 337 -9.62 -15.52 -12.96
C THR A 337 -10.78 -16.12 -12.18
N GLN A 338 -10.83 -17.45 -12.10
CA GLN A 338 -11.82 -18.14 -11.29
C GLN A 338 -11.69 -17.82 -9.79
N GLU A 339 -10.45 -17.66 -9.31
CA GLU A 339 -10.15 -17.36 -7.92
C GLU A 339 -10.64 -15.95 -7.57
N ALA A 340 -10.37 -14.98 -8.45
CA ALA A 340 -10.83 -13.61 -8.29
C ALA A 340 -12.35 -13.49 -8.39
N ALA A 341 -12.98 -14.12 -9.38
CA ALA A 341 -14.43 -14.09 -9.53
C ALA A 341 -15.15 -14.72 -8.33
N PHE A 342 -14.66 -15.87 -7.85
CA PHE A 342 -15.23 -16.56 -6.69
C PHE A 342 -15.10 -15.72 -5.42
N THR A 343 -13.89 -15.27 -5.11
CA THR A 343 -13.63 -14.51 -3.88
C THR A 343 -14.27 -13.13 -3.90
N LYS A 344 -14.32 -12.46 -5.06
CA LYS A 344 -15.07 -11.21 -5.24
C LYS A 344 -16.56 -11.43 -4.99
N LEU A 345 -17.13 -12.52 -5.49
CA LEU A 345 -18.54 -12.83 -5.28
C LEU A 345 -18.84 -13.09 -3.79
N CYS A 346 -17.99 -13.86 -3.10
CA CYS A 346 -18.08 -14.04 -1.64
C CYS A 346 -18.05 -12.69 -0.89
N TYR A 347 -17.12 -11.82 -1.28
CA TYR A 347 -16.94 -10.50 -0.69
C TYR A 347 -18.15 -9.58 -0.92
N VAL A 348 -18.60 -9.47 -2.17
CA VAL A 348 -19.73 -8.62 -2.57
C VAL A 348 -21.02 -9.07 -1.91
N LEU A 349 -21.30 -10.38 -1.88
CA LEU A 349 -22.47 -10.92 -1.20
C LEU A 349 -22.41 -10.71 0.32
N GLY A 350 -21.20 -10.75 0.90
CA GLY A 350 -20.94 -10.52 2.33
C GLY A 350 -21.16 -9.08 2.81
N LYS A 351 -21.36 -8.10 1.92
CA LYS A 351 -21.68 -6.72 2.30
C LYS A 351 -23.17 -6.58 2.66
N PRO A 352 -23.52 -6.25 3.92
CA PRO A 352 -24.92 -6.14 4.33
C PRO A 352 -25.60 -4.88 3.79
N ASP A 353 -24.85 -3.80 3.63
CA ASP A 353 -25.37 -2.48 3.24
C ASP A 353 -25.62 -2.35 1.73
N TRP A 354 -25.30 -3.38 0.95
CA TRP A 354 -25.51 -3.40 -0.50
C TRP A 354 -26.74 -4.22 -0.84
N ASP A 355 -27.70 -3.60 -1.52
CA ASP A 355 -28.81 -4.30 -2.14
C ASP A 355 -28.35 -5.15 -3.34
N LEU A 356 -29.24 -6.02 -3.83
CA LEU A 356 -28.93 -6.93 -4.94
C LEU A 356 -28.50 -6.19 -6.22
N VAL A 357 -29.10 -5.03 -6.49
CA VAL A 357 -28.80 -4.21 -7.67
C VAL A 357 -27.39 -3.65 -7.59
N ASN A 358 -27.00 -3.09 -6.45
CA ASN A 358 -25.66 -2.57 -6.22
C ASN A 358 -24.63 -3.70 -6.20
N LYS A 359 -24.94 -4.86 -5.61
CA LYS A 359 -24.07 -6.04 -5.67
C LYS A 359 -23.77 -6.46 -7.12
N LYS A 360 -24.80 -6.54 -7.98
CA LYS A 360 -24.61 -6.84 -9.42
C LYS A 360 -23.77 -5.76 -10.13
N LYS A 361 -24.01 -4.47 -9.85
CA LYS A 361 -23.20 -3.37 -10.42
C LYS A 361 -21.75 -3.45 -9.99
N VAL A 362 -21.48 -3.72 -8.72
CA VAL A 362 -20.12 -3.82 -8.17
C VAL A 362 -19.36 -5.00 -8.79
N MET A 363 -20.04 -6.10 -9.10
CA MET A 363 -19.41 -7.23 -9.81
C MET A 363 -18.84 -6.82 -11.18
N LEU A 364 -19.43 -5.82 -11.85
CA LEU A 364 -18.96 -5.29 -13.14
C LEU A 364 -17.77 -4.31 -13.03
N LEU A 365 -17.44 -3.84 -11.84
CA LEU A 365 -16.41 -2.81 -11.61
C LEU A 365 -15.12 -3.42 -11.09
N SER A 366 -13.97 -2.96 -11.57
CA SER A 366 -12.67 -3.36 -11.01
C SER A 366 -12.48 -2.77 -9.62
N LEU A 367 -12.49 -3.61 -8.59
CA LEU A 367 -12.36 -3.17 -7.20
C LEU A 367 -10.90 -3.15 -6.73
N ARG A 368 -10.10 -4.08 -7.23
CA ARG A 368 -8.72 -4.36 -6.80
C ARG A 368 -7.79 -4.59 -7.98
N GLY A 369 -8.19 -4.19 -9.20
CA GLY A 369 -7.43 -4.45 -10.42
C GLY A 369 -7.57 -5.89 -10.93
N GLU A 370 -8.59 -6.63 -10.47
CA GLU A 370 -8.87 -8.02 -10.82
C GLU A 370 -9.51 -8.20 -12.20
N LEU A 371 -10.09 -7.13 -12.75
CA LEU A 371 -10.76 -7.15 -14.05
C LEU A 371 -10.45 -5.92 -14.91
N THR A 372 -10.49 -6.13 -16.21
CA THR A 372 -10.37 -5.15 -17.28
C THR A 372 -11.68 -5.11 -18.05
N THR A 373 -12.26 -3.93 -18.22
CA THR A 373 -13.40 -3.75 -19.13
C THR A 373 -12.86 -3.18 -20.43
N ASN A 374 -13.26 -3.72 -21.59
CA ASN A 374 -12.80 -3.29 -22.93
C ASN A 374 -13.19 -1.85 -23.33
N LYS A 375 -13.40 -0.92 -22.39
CA LYS A 375 -13.34 0.51 -22.67
C LYS A 375 -11.89 0.89 -22.95
N ILE A 376 -11.43 0.54 -24.15
CA ILE A 376 -10.40 1.33 -24.83
C ILE A 376 -10.98 2.75 -24.85
N ALA A 377 -10.31 3.69 -24.20
CA ALA A 377 -10.64 5.11 -24.35
C ALA A 377 -10.79 5.37 -25.85
N LYS A 378 -11.92 5.95 -26.28
CA LYS A 378 -12.11 6.30 -27.69
C LYS A 378 -11.00 7.30 -28.04
N ILE A 379 -9.95 6.81 -28.70
CA ILE A 379 -8.90 7.63 -29.31
C ILE A 379 -9.54 8.27 -30.54
N ASN A 380 -10.26 9.35 -30.32
CA ASN A 380 -10.67 10.28 -31.36
C ASN A 380 -10.17 11.66 -30.94
N ASP A 381 -8.87 11.83 -31.08
CA ASP A 381 -8.20 12.95 -31.73
C ASP A 381 -6.73 12.53 -31.83
N ILE A 382 -6.03 12.99 -32.86
CA ILE A 382 -4.61 12.68 -33.06
C ILE A 382 -3.88 12.92 -31.75
N ASP A 383 -3.43 11.84 -31.11
CA ASP A 383 -2.66 11.92 -29.88
C ASP A 383 -1.43 12.78 -30.17
N LEU A 384 -1.30 13.92 -29.49
CA LEU A 384 -0.17 14.85 -29.66
C LEU A 384 1.16 14.08 -29.60
N ILE A 385 1.20 13.02 -28.81
CA ILE A 385 2.34 12.13 -28.63
C ILE A 385 2.62 11.31 -29.88
N GLU A 386 1.60 10.80 -30.56
CA GLU A 386 1.73 10.09 -31.83
C GLU A 386 2.16 11.06 -32.95
N GLY A 387 1.69 12.31 -32.91
CA GLY A 387 2.15 13.39 -33.78
C GLY A 387 3.64 13.70 -33.60
N VAL A 388 4.07 13.95 -32.36
CA VAL A 388 5.47 14.25 -32.00
C VAL A 388 6.37 13.05 -32.30
N ALA A 389 5.93 11.82 -31.98
CA ALA A 389 6.70 10.61 -32.28
C ALA A 389 6.95 10.42 -33.78
N ARG A 390 5.97 10.74 -34.64
CA ARG A 390 6.13 10.71 -36.09
C ARG A 390 7.09 11.78 -36.60
N THR A 391 6.99 13.01 -36.08
CA THR A 391 7.88 14.12 -36.46
C THR A 391 9.33 13.85 -36.05
N LEU A 392 9.54 13.24 -34.90
CA LEU A 392 10.87 12.86 -34.39
C LEU A 392 11.38 11.53 -34.98
N HIS A 393 10.65 10.93 -35.92
CA HIS A 393 10.98 9.64 -36.54
C HIS A 393 11.24 8.50 -35.53
N LEU A 394 10.51 8.49 -34.41
CA LEU A 394 10.66 7.47 -33.36
C LEU A 394 10.04 6.14 -33.83
N SER A 395 10.92 5.22 -34.21
CA SER A 395 10.54 3.96 -34.83
C SER A 395 10.28 2.85 -33.81
N THR A 396 10.90 2.93 -32.63
CA THR A 396 10.81 1.91 -31.59
C THR A 396 9.89 2.29 -30.43
N SER A 397 9.29 1.30 -29.77
CA SER A 397 8.46 1.51 -28.56
C SER A 397 9.25 2.11 -27.40
N LYS A 398 10.54 1.76 -27.29
CA LYS A 398 11.45 2.26 -26.24
C LYS A 398 11.76 3.74 -26.41
N GLU A 399 11.98 4.21 -27.64
CA GLU A 399 12.17 5.63 -27.93
C GLU A 399 10.92 6.46 -27.59
N ARG A 400 9.73 5.93 -27.90
CA ARG A 400 8.46 6.58 -27.53
C ARG A 400 8.26 6.63 -26.02
N GLU A 401 8.59 5.56 -25.31
CA GLU A 401 8.48 5.53 -23.86
C GLU A 401 9.45 6.54 -23.19
N GLN A 402 10.67 6.65 -23.70
CA GLN A 402 11.68 7.61 -23.22
C GLN A 402 11.28 9.07 -23.52
N MET A 403 10.62 9.29 -24.66
CA MET A 403 10.01 10.57 -24.97
C MET A 403 8.91 10.88 -23.95
N CYS A 404 7.94 9.98 -23.76
CA CYS A 404 6.83 10.18 -22.82
C CYS A 404 7.31 10.44 -21.38
N SER A 405 8.33 9.72 -20.90
CA SER A 405 8.92 9.93 -19.57
C SER A 405 9.60 11.29 -19.40
N THR A 406 9.92 11.99 -20.51
CA THR A 406 10.49 13.33 -20.47
C THR A 406 9.41 14.41 -20.61
N PHE A 407 8.43 14.20 -21.51
CA PHE A 407 7.42 15.20 -21.84
C PHE A 407 6.33 15.30 -20.77
N TYR A 408 5.85 14.18 -20.24
CA TYR A 408 4.73 14.19 -19.30
C TYR A 408 5.02 14.94 -18.00
N PRO A 409 6.16 14.73 -17.31
CA PRO A 409 6.48 15.50 -16.11
C PRO A 409 6.53 17.01 -16.38
N ALA A 410 7.01 17.43 -17.56
CA ALA A 410 7.06 18.84 -17.94
C ALA A 410 5.66 19.43 -18.19
N LEU A 411 4.79 18.71 -18.89
CA LEU A 411 3.40 19.13 -19.15
C LEU A 411 2.57 19.17 -17.86
N VAL A 412 2.74 18.18 -16.99
CA VAL A 412 2.09 18.14 -15.68
C VAL A 412 2.57 19.32 -14.82
N SER A 413 3.88 19.59 -14.80
CA SER A 413 4.45 20.76 -14.12
C SER A 413 3.84 22.07 -14.64
N ALA A 414 3.71 22.22 -15.96
CA ALA A 414 3.08 23.39 -16.57
C ALA A 414 1.60 23.56 -16.14
N ALA A 415 0.82 22.47 -16.17
CA ALA A 415 -0.57 22.49 -15.71
C ALA A 415 -0.69 22.88 -14.22
N VAL A 416 0.22 22.39 -13.36
CA VAL A 416 0.29 22.78 -11.95
C VAL A 416 0.67 24.25 -11.78
N MET A 417 1.63 24.76 -12.57
CA MET A 417 2.04 26.17 -12.52
C MET A 417 0.88 27.12 -12.83
N GLU A 418 0.08 26.76 -13.82
CA GLU A 418 -1.13 27.51 -14.19
C GLU A 418 -2.27 27.32 -13.17
N GLY A 419 -2.26 26.23 -12.40
CA GLY A 419 -3.32 25.87 -11.46
C GLY A 419 -4.53 25.23 -12.13
N ASP A 420 -4.36 24.65 -13.32
CA ASP A 420 -5.43 24.12 -14.15
C ASP A 420 -5.65 22.62 -13.89
N VAL A 421 -6.70 22.32 -13.11
CA VAL A 421 -7.10 20.95 -12.77
C VAL A 421 -7.69 20.20 -13.97
N ASN A 422 -8.29 20.90 -14.93
CA ASN A 422 -8.84 20.27 -16.12
C ASN A 422 -7.71 19.73 -16.99
N LYS A 423 -6.65 20.53 -17.21
CA LYS A 423 -5.43 20.05 -17.91
C LYS A 423 -4.78 18.87 -17.21
N LEU A 424 -4.72 18.85 -15.88
CA LEU A 424 -4.22 17.68 -15.13
C LEU A 424 -5.09 16.44 -15.36
N THR A 425 -6.41 16.63 -15.46
CA THR A 425 -7.36 15.55 -15.77
C THR A 425 -7.16 15.02 -17.18
N ASP A 426 -7.03 15.91 -18.16
CA ASP A 426 -6.81 15.55 -19.55
C ASP A 426 -5.46 14.82 -19.71
N LEU A 427 -4.38 15.35 -19.15
CA LEU A 427 -3.06 14.71 -19.16
C LEU A 427 -3.10 13.31 -18.55
N LYS A 428 -3.84 13.11 -17.46
CA LYS A 428 -4.05 11.78 -16.86
C LYS A 428 -4.78 10.84 -17.82
N GLN A 429 -5.78 11.32 -18.55
CA GLN A 429 -6.49 10.51 -19.56
C GLN A 429 -5.60 10.14 -20.74
N TYR A 430 -4.65 11.00 -21.14
CA TYR A 430 -3.65 10.69 -22.16
C TYR A 430 -2.57 9.71 -21.68
N GLY A 431 -2.50 9.42 -20.39
CA GLY A 431 -1.57 8.44 -19.81
C GLY A 431 -0.37 9.05 -19.09
N ALA A 432 -0.42 10.34 -18.75
CA ALA A 432 0.55 10.96 -17.85
C ALA A 432 0.42 10.38 -16.45
N ASP A 433 1.55 9.96 -15.86
CA ASP A 433 1.61 9.64 -14.44
C ASP A 433 1.81 10.94 -13.63
N LEU A 434 0.76 11.38 -12.95
CA LEU A 434 0.79 12.59 -12.11
C LEU A 434 1.71 12.44 -10.89
N CYS A 435 2.08 11.21 -10.53
CA CYS A 435 2.97 10.91 -9.40
C CYS A 435 4.45 10.91 -9.80
N ASP A 436 4.76 11.03 -11.09
CA ASP A 436 6.13 11.00 -11.58
C ASP A 436 6.92 12.23 -11.08
N THR A 437 8.24 12.08 -11.06
CA THR A 437 9.17 13.10 -10.56
C THR A 437 9.87 13.82 -11.69
N ASN A 438 10.10 15.12 -11.52
CA ASN A 438 10.96 15.88 -12.41
C ASN A 438 12.45 15.58 -12.16
N CYS A 439 13.33 16.29 -12.87
CA CYS A 439 14.79 16.14 -12.75
C CYS A 439 15.34 16.41 -11.33
N ASP A 440 14.61 17.13 -10.48
CA ASP A 440 14.99 17.39 -9.08
C ASP A 440 14.40 16.35 -8.10
N GLY A 441 13.71 15.32 -8.61
CA GLY A 441 13.00 14.34 -7.79
C GLY A 441 11.68 14.86 -7.19
N ARG A 442 11.22 16.05 -7.60
CA ARG A 442 9.97 16.66 -7.10
C ARG A 442 8.78 16.13 -7.90
N THR A 443 7.74 15.71 -7.17
CA THR A 443 6.45 15.34 -7.78
C THR A 443 5.60 16.57 -8.10
N ALA A 444 4.55 16.40 -8.90
CA ALA A 444 3.55 17.44 -9.14
C ALA A 444 2.96 18.01 -7.82
N LEU A 445 2.83 17.17 -6.78
CA LEU A 445 2.33 17.58 -5.48
C LEU A 445 3.30 18.51 -4.73
N HIS A 446 4.62 18.30 -4.85
CA HIS A 446 5.61 19.23 -4.30
C HIS A 446 5.43 20.62 -4.93
N LEU A 447 5.31 20.67 -6.26
CA LEU A 447 5.13 21.92 -7.00
C LEU A 447 3.82 22.61 -6.64
N ALA A 448 2.72 21.87 -6.52
CA ALA A 448 1.43 22.42 -6.14
C ALA A 448 1.45 23.03 -4.73
N CYS A 449 2.14 22.39 -3.78
CA CYS A 449 2.33 22.91 -2.43
C CYS A 449 3.21 24.16 -2.43
N TYR A 450 4.36 24.13 -3.11
CA TYR A 450 5.28 25.26 -3.23
C TYR A 450 4.64 26.49 -3.90
N LEU A 451 3.73 26.28 -4.85
CA LEU A 451 3.02 27.35 -5.55
C LEU A 451 1.72 27.78 -4.86
N GLY A 452 1.34 27.14 -3.74
CA GLY A 452 0.12 27.45 -3.01
C GLY A 452 -1.18 27.12 -3.75
N LYS A 453 -1.17 26.18 -4.70
CA LYS A 453 -2.33 25.84 -5.53
C LYS A 453 -3.21 24.78 -4.87
N LEU A 454 -4.06 25.19 -3.92
CA LEU A 454 -4.90 24.27 -3.14
C LEU A 454 -5.75 23.33 -4.01
N ASN A 455 -6.37 23.84 -5.09
CA ASN A 455 -7.19 23.02 -5.99
C ASN A 455 -6.38 21.88 -6.64
N CYS A 456 -5.15 22.17 -7.07
CA CYS A 456 -4.24 21.15 -7.60
C CYS A 456 -3.79 20.19 -6.51
N VAL A 457 -3.52 20.66 -5.29
CA VAL A 457 -3.17 19.80 -4.15
C VAL A 457 -4.28 18.79 -3.88
N CYS A 458 -5.53 19.26 -3.71
CA CYS A 458 -6.69 18.39 -3.48
C CYS A 458 -6.88 17.39 -4.62
N TYR A 459 -6.75 17.84 -5.87
CA TYR A 459 -6.87 16.98 -7.04
C TYR A 459 -5.76 15.92 -7.11
N LEU A 460 -4.50 16.30 -6.90
CA LEU A 460 -3.36 15.40 -6.97
C LEU A 460 -3.39 14.36 -5.85
N ILE A 461 -3.81 14.75 -4.64
CA ILE A 461 -4.08 13.82 -3.54
C ILE A 461 -5.19 12.84 -3.94
N ALA A 462 -6.32 13.34 -4.44
CA ALA A 462 -7.43 12.51 -4.93
C ALA A 462 -7.02 11.59 -6.10
N ALA A 463 -6.04 12.01 -6.90
CA ALA A 463 -5.48 11.24 -8.00
C ALA A 463 -4.50 10.13 -7.57
N GLY A 464 -4.17 10.03 -6.28
CA GLY A 464 -3.31 8.98 -5.70
C GLY A 464 -1.84 9.37 -5.52
N CYS A 465 -1.49 10.66 -5.61
CA CYS A 465 -0.12 11.11 -5.39
C CYS A 465 0.28 10.95 -3.91
N SER A 466 1.47 10.37 -3.67
CA SER A 466 1.98 10.20 -2.30
C SER A 466 2.25 11.55 -1.63
N VAL A 467 1.57 11.81 -0.52
CA VAL A 467 1.78 13.00 0.33
C VAL A 467 3.11 12.96 1.11
N ASN A 468 3.74 11.79 1.16
CA ASN A 468 5.05 11.57 1.82
C ASN A 468 6.14 11.20 0.80
N ALA A 469 5.98 11.56 -0.47
CA ALA A 469 7.05 11.45 -1.46
C ALA A 469 8.23 12.32 -1.05
N HIS A 470 9.46 11.86 -1.31
CA HIS A 470 10.67 12.60 -0.98
C HIS A 470 11.35 13.09 -2.26
N ASP A 471 11.76 14.35 -2.29
CA ASP A 471 12.63 14.88 -3.33
C ASP A 471 14.11 14.52 -3.09
N ARG A 472 15.02 15.01 -3.97
CA ARG A 472 16.46 14.76 -3.84
C ARG A 472 17.10 15.35 -2.57
N PHE A 473 16.42 16.27 -1.91
CA PHE A 473 16.83 16.88 -0.65
C PHE A 473 16.14 16.23 0.56
N ASN A 474 15.44 15.11 0.35
CA ASN A 474 14.66 14.41 1.36
C ASN A 474 13.54 15.28 1.96
N ARG A 475 13.04 16.27 1.20
CA ARG A 475 11.89 17.10 1.55
C ARG A 475 10.62 16.43 1.05
N THR A 476 9.52 16.62 1.77
CA THR A 476 8.18 16.13 1.40
C THR A 476 7.29 17.29 0.96
N PRO A 477 6.15 17.04 0.30
CA PRO A 477 5.19 18.10 -0.03
C PRO A 477 4.74 18.93 1.20
N LEU A 478 4.68 18.31 2.38
CA LEU A 478 4.38 19.01 3.64
C LEU A 478 5.44 20.06 3.97
N HIS A 479 6.72 19.80 3.67
CA HIS A 479 7.77 20.77 3.88
C HIS A 479 7.63 22.00 2.97
N GLU A 480 7.24 21.81 1.71
CA GLU A 480 6.98 22.91 0.77
C GLU A 480 5.77 23.74 1.23
N ALA A 481 4.74 23.10 1.78
CA ALA A 481 3.58 23.78 2.35
C ALA A 481 3.94 24.60 3.61
N ILE A 482 4.88 24.11 4.42
CA ILE A 482 5.40 24.85 5.59
C ILE A 482 6.22 26.07 5.15
N ASP A 483 7.09 25.92 4.14
CA ASP A 483 7.93 27.03 3.65
C ASP A 483 7.12 28.17 3.00
N THR A 484 5.91 27.87 2.53
CA THR A 484 4.97 28.82 1.91
C THR A 484 3.93 29.37 2.88
N ASP A 485 3.94 28.94 4.14
CA ASP A 485 3.01 29.35 5.22
C ASP A 485 1.52 29.15 4.86
N ASN A 486 1.21 28.17 4.00
CA ASN A 486 -0.17 27.92 3.56
C ASN A 486 -0.87 26.89 4.47
N HIS A 487 -1.53 27.39 5.51
CA HIS A 487 -2.19 26.56 6.54
C HIS A 487 -3.31 25.66 5.99
N GLU A 488 -3.99 26.05 4.91
CA GLU A 488 -5.05 25.23 4.31
C GLU A 488 -4.46 23.99 3.64
N ILE A 489 -3.36 24.16 2.91
CA ILE A 489 -2.62 23.06 2.28
C ILE A 489 -2.02 22.14 3.34
N ILE A 490 -1.45 22.69 4.42
CA ILE A 490 -0.93 21.91 5.55
C ILE A 490 -2.04 21.02 6.12
N ARG A 491 -3.22 21.58 6.42
CA ARG A 491 -4.37 20.79 6.91
C ARG A 491 -4.82 19.73 5.92
N ALA A 492 -4.90 20.05 4.63
CA ALA A 492 -5.30 19.09 3.60
C ALA A 492 -4.31 17.90 3.50
N LEU A 493 -3.01 18.17 3.58
CA LEU A 493 -1.97 17.14 3.58
C LEU A 493 -2.02 16.26 4.84
N LEU A 494 -2.17 16.86 6.02
CA LEU A 494 -2.27 16.13 7.29
C LEU A 494 -3.51 15.25 7.35
N ASN A 495 -4.66 15.76 6.90
CA ASN A 495 -5.89 14.98 6.78
C ASN A 495 -5.72 13.78 5.84
N SER A 496 -4.79 13.88 4.90
CA SER A 496 -4.44 12.84 3.93
C SER A 496 -3.26 11.96 4.37
N GLY A 497 -2.81 12.06 5.63
CA GLY A 497 -1.78 11.20 6.22
C GLY A 497 -0.33 11.67 6.00
N ALA A 498 -0.10 12.95 5.70
CA ALA A 498 1.24 13.52 5.70
C ALA A 498 1.81 13.58 7.13
N ILE A 499 3.10 13.28 7.30
CA ILE A 499 3.76 13.28 8.61
C ILE A 499 5.08 14.06 8.52
N LEU A 500 5.32 14.96 9.46
CA LEU A 500 6.62 15.60 9.64
C LEU A 500 7.56 14.64 10.39
N ARG A 501 8.48 13.98 9.67
CA ARG A 501 9.42 12.97 10.21
C ARG A 501 10.84 13.50 10.45
N ASP A 502 11.03 14.81 10.48
CA ASP A 502 12.35 15.39 10.72
C ASP A 502 12.90 14.98 12.10
N PRO A 503 14.19 14.65 12.23
CA PRO A 503 14.80 14.37 13.52
C PRO A 503 14.61 15.54 14.50
N PRO A 504 14.41 15.29 15.81
CA PRO A 504 14.21 16.35 16.80
C PRO A 504 15.30 17.43 16.78
N GLU A 505 16.56 17.04 16.57
CA GLU A 505 17.69 17.98 16.47
C GLU A 505 17.54 18.97 15.31
N VAL A 506 17.08 18.49 14.14
CA VAL A 506 16.87 19.32 12.95
C VAL A 506 15.69 20.27 13.16
N GLN A 507 14.62 19.77 13.77
CA GLN A 507 13.48 20.60 14.15
C GLN A 507 13.89 21.68 15.15
N ALA A 508 14.67 21.35 16.18
CA ALA A 508 15.17 22.32 17.15
C ALA A 508 16.04 23.41 16.51
N GLU A 509 16.91 23.04 15.57
CA GLU A 509 17.73 24.01 14.83
C GLU A 509 16.90 24.94 13.94
N LEU A 510 15.87 24.41 13.27
CA LEU A 510 14.91 25.19 12.50
C LEU A 510 14.12 26.14 13.40
N LEU A 511 13.60 25.66 14.53
CA LEU A 511 12.88 26.48 15.51
C LEU A 511 13.73 27.62 16.07
N ARG A 512 15.02 27.37 16.34
CA ARG A 512 15.99 28.42 16.69
C ARG A 512 16.08 29.47 15.58
N ALA A 513 16.31 29.05 14.34
CA ALA A 513 16.44 29.98 13.21
C ALA A 513 15.16 30.80 12.94
N LEU A 514 13.98 30.20 13.12
CA LEU A 514 12.70 30.89 13.01
C LEU A 514 12.48 31.91 14.12
N THR A 515 12.87 31.55 15.35
CA THR A 515 12.81 32.42 16.53
C THR A 515 13.76 33.61 16.40
N GLU A 516 14.99 33.37 15.93
CA GLU A 516 15.98 34.41 15.65
C GLU A 516 15.47 35.45 14.65
N ARG A 517 14.70 35.01 13.67
CA ARG A 517 14.12 35.87 12.62
C ARG A 517 12.72 36.40 12.93
N GLY A 518 12.15 36.08 14.10
CA GLY A 518 10.81 36.55 14.50
C GLY A 518 9.66 36.03 13.61
N ARG A 519 9.80 34.86 12.96
CA ARG A 519 8.82 34.35 11.98
C ARG A 519 7.67 33.58 12.64
N ILE A 520 6.75 34.29 13.32
CA ILE A 520 5.63 33.68 14.06
C ILE A 520 4.71 32.86 13.17
N GLN A 521 4.35 33.36 11.99
CA GLN A 521 3.50 32.63 11.03
C GLN A 521 4.10 31.26 10.67
N ARG A 522 5.42 31.19 10.52
CA ARG A 522 6.10 29.92 10.21
C ARG A 522 6.21 28.98 11.40
N LEU A 523 6.35 29.53 12.61
CA LEU A 523 6.24 28.74 13.84
C LEU A 523 4.84 28.11 13.98
N GLU A 524 3.80 28.83 13.57
CA GLU A 524 2.43 28.31 13.48
C GLU A 524 2.28 27.24 12.40
N SER A 525 2.85 27.43 11.20
CA SER A 525 2.90 26.40 10.15
C SER A 525 3.56 25.10 10.63
N PHE A 526 4.72 25.20 11.28
CA PHE A 526 5.42 24.04 11.87
C PHE A 526 4.58 23.35 12.94
N ARG A 527 3.93 24.12 13.82
CA ARG A 527 3.03 23.58 14.85
C ARG A 527 1.85 22.83 14.24
N LEU A 528 1.19 23.42 13.25
CA LEU A 528 0.08 22.79 12.55
C LEU A 528 0.52 21.48 11.89
N ALA A 529 1.74 21.43 11.35
CA ALA A 529 2.34 20.23 10.76
C ALA A 529 2.73 19.14 11.78
N GLY A 530 2.53 19.37 13.09
CA GLY A 530 2.80 18.41 14.16
C GLY A 530 4.20 18.50 14.78
N ALA A 531 4.95 19.59 14.55
CA ALA A 531 6.23 19.82 15.20
C ALA A 531 6.06 20.16 16.68
N ASP A 532 6.98 19.67 17.51
CA ASP A 532 7.05 20.02 18.93
C ASP A 532 7.88 21.31 19.13
N LEU A 533 7.22 22.38 19.54
CA LEU A 533 7.85 23.70 19.76
C LEU A 533 8.72 23.76 21.02
N THR A 534 8.71 22.71 21.85
CA THR A 534 9.47 22.63 23.11
C THR A 534 10.81 21.92 22.97
N LEU A 535 11.13 21.43 21.76
CA LEU A 535 12.37 20.74 21.48
C LEU A 535 13.60 21.60 21.80
N ALA A 536 14.55 20.97 22.48
CA ALA A 536 15.84 21.55 22.80
C ALA A 536 16.88 21.20 21.73
N ASP A 537 17.80 22.12 21.48
CA ASP A 537 18.97 21.87 20.66
C ASP A 537 20.02 21.05 21.43
N ARG A 538 21.19 20.83 20.81
CA ARG A 538 22.29 20.06 21.41
C ARG A 538 22.89 20.68 22.68
N THR A 539 22.58 21.95 22.96
CA THR A 539 23.04 22.66 24.17
C THR A 539 21.98 22.67 25.26
N GLY A 540 20.85 21.99 25.05
CA GLY A 540 19.69 22.01 25.95
C GLY A 540 18.86 23.28 25.84
N ARG A 541 19.13 24.15 24.86
CA ARG A 541 18.40 25.41 24.67
C ARG A 541 17.19 25.19 23.76
N THR A 542 16.04 25.65 24.22
CA THR A 542 14.78 25.62 23.46
C THR A 542 14.55 26.93 22.72
N ALA A 543 13.58 26.96 21.81
CA ALA A 543 13.13 28.19 21.14
C ALA A 543 12.84 29.34 22.13
N LEU A 544 12.27 29.03 23.31
CA LEU A 544 12.00 30.02 24.35
C LEU A 544 13.28 30.68 24.91
N HIS A 545 14.39 29.94 25.03
CA HIS A 545 15.67 30.51 25.47
C HIS A 545 16.16 31.58 24.48
N TYR A 546 16.15 31.26 23.18
CA TYR A 546 16.57 32.19 22.14
C TYR A 546 15.65 33.41 22.03
N ALA A 547 14.33 33.20 22.13
CA ALA A 547 13.36 34.30 22.10
C ALA A 547 13.60 35.30 23.25
N CYS A 548 13.89 34.78 24.44
CA CYS A 548 14.20 35.58 25.63
C CYS A 548 15.56 36.29 25.54
N GLN A 549 16.58 35.63 24.99
CA GLN A 549 17.90 36.19 24.79
C GLN A 549 17.89 37.36 23.78
N LEU A 550 17.08 37.25 22.72
CA LEU A 550 17.05 38.22 21.62
C LEU A 550 16.05 39.37 21.83
N GLY A 551 15.20 39.30 22.84
CA GLY A 551 14.23 40.35 23.11
C GLY A 551 12.95 40.27 22.25
N ASN A 552 12.69 39.13 21.60
CA ASN A 552 11.55 38.95 20.71
C ASN A 552 10.25 38.68 21.49
N HIS A 553 9.67 39.72 22.09
CA HIS A 553 8.49 39.63 22.96
C HIS A 553 7.26 38.96 22.30
N GLU A 554 7.01 39.21 21.00
CA GLU A 554 5.90 38.58 20.27
C GLU A 554 6.08 37.06 20.13
N VAL A 555 7.32 36.59 19.88
CA VAL A 555 7.63 35.15 19.82
C VAL A 555 7.52 34.52 21.19
N VAL A 556 7.93 35.22 22.25
CA VAL A 556 7.75 34.75 23.63
C VAL A 556 6.27 34.58 23.95
N ASP A 557 5.42 35.58 23.68
CA ASP A 557 3.99 35.48 23.97
C ASP A 557 3.31 34.35 23.18
N TYR A 558 3.71 34.14 21.91
CA TYR A 558 3.23 33.03 21.10
C TYR A 558 3.69 31.65 21.62
N LEU A 559 4.94 31.50 22.05
CA LEU A 559 5.48 30.20 22.49
C LEU A 559 4.99 29.79 23.88
N LEU A 560 4.76 30.74 24.78
CA LEU A 560 4.50 30.48 26.19
C LEU A 560 3.35 29.52 26.53
N PRO A 561 2.21 29.53 25.82
CA PRO A 561 1.13 28.58 26.05
C PRO A 561 1.54 27.11 25.89
N TYR A 562 2.59 26.83 25.11
CA TYR A 562 3.02 25.47 24.79
C TYR A 562 4.04 24.90 25.78
N TYR A 563 4.59 25.71 26.68
CA TYR A 563 5.59 25.28 27.66
C TYR A 563 4.93 24.99 29.02
N THR A 564 4.91 23.72 29.43
CA THR A 564 4.44 23.29 30.76
C THR A 564 5.42 23.69 31.87
N ASN A 565 6.73 23.56 31.61
CA ASN A 565 7.78 24.08 32.47
C ASN A 565 8.51 25.23 31.74
N ARG A 566 8.39 26.44 32.28
CA ARG A 566 9.00 27.66 31.70
C ARG A 566 10.39 27.95 32.24
N SER A 567 10.82 27.18 33.23
CA SER A 567 12.12 27.23 33.90
C SER A 567 13.03 26.07 33.51
N ILE A 568 12.86 25.54 32.28
CA ILE A 568 13.79 24.55 31.71
C ILE A 568 15.19 25.15 31.72
N LYS A 569 16.18 24.38 32.16
CA LYS A 569 17.58 24.79 32.21
C LYS A 569 18.34 24.15 31.07
N ASP A 570 19.18 24.93 30.42
CA ASP A 570 20.15 24.42 29.45
C ASP A 570 21.35 23.73 30.14
N GLU A 571 22.32 23.26 29.36
CA GLU A 571 23.52 22.61 29.89
C GLU A 571 24.40 23.52 30.77
N LEU A 572 24.23 24.85 30.66
CA LEU A 572 24.89 25.84 31.52
C LEU A 572 24.12 26.11 32.81
N GLY A 573 22.97 25.44 33.01
CA GLY A 573 22.09 25.63 34.14
C GLY A 573 21.26 26.92 34.06
N LEU A 574 21.25 27.60 32.91
CA LEU A 574 20.55 28.86 32.69
C LEU A 574 19.16 28.62 32.11
N SER A 575 18.19 29.35 32.65
CA SER A 575 16.79 29.32 32.25
C SER A 575 16.44 30.48 31.30
N PRO A 576 15.33 30.42 30.54
CA PRO A 576 14.94 31.50 29.63
C PRO A 576 14.83 32.87 30.30
N ILE A 577 14.33 32.91 31.54
CA ILE A 577 14.23 34.15 32.32
C ILE A 577 15.59 34.73 32.72
N GLU A 578 16.60 33.89 32.94
CA GLU A 578 17.97 34.33 33.24
C GLU A 578 18.63 34.93 32.00
N TYR A 579 18.39 34.37 30.81
CA TYR A 579 18.80 34.99 29.54
C TYR A 579 18.12 36.35 29.31
N ALA A 580 16.82 36.48 29.58
CA ALA A 580 16.11 37.75 29.46
C ALA A 580 16.67 38.82 30.44
N LYS A 581 17.03 38.43 31.67
CA LYS A 581 17.66 39.33 32.65
C LYS A 581 19.07 39.74 32.22
N ALA A 582 19.88 38.79 31.75
CA ALA A 582 21.24 39.05 31.29
C ALA A 582 21.27 39.98 30.07
N ALA A 583 20.26 39.91 29.21
CA ALA A 583 20.10 40.78 28.04
C ALA A 583 19.32 42.08 28.34
N HIS A 584 18.95 42.35 29.60
CA HIS A 584 18.18 43.54 30.03
C HIS A 584 16.78 43.70 29.38
N HIS A 585 16.10 42.60 29.05
CA HIS A 585 14.75 42.61 28.48
C HIS A 585 13.65 42.57 29.56
N GLU A 586 13.46 43.68 30.28
CA GLU A 586 12.54 43.77 31.44
C GLU A 586 11.07 43.43 31.11
N HIS A 587 10.63 43.77 29.89
CA HIS A 587 9.28 43.45 29.43
C HIS A 587 9.03 41.94 29.36
N ILE A 588 10.00 41.17 28.84
CA ILE A 588 9.93 39.71 28.76
C ILE A 588 10.02 39.08 30.15
N VAL A 589 10.87 39.61 31.04
CA VAL A 589 10.96 39.14 32.43
C VAL A 589 9.61 39.30 33.15
N THR A 590 8.91 40.41 32.89
CA THR A 590 7.57 40.67 33.43
C THR A 590 6.53 39.71 32.84
N LEU A 591 6.62 39.44 31.53
CA LEU A 591 5.72 38.53 30.81
C LEU A 591 5.88 37.07 31.29
N LEU A 592 7.11 36.62 31.52
CA LEU A 592 7.42 35.30 32.10
C LEU A 592 6.91 35.16 33.55
N ARG A 593 7.01 36.22 34.37
CA ARG A 593 6.55 36.25 35.77
C ARG A 593 5.03 36.36 35.91
N ASN A 594 4.37 37.19 35.10
CA ASN A 594 2.93 37.48 35.27
C ASN A 594 2.04 36.26 35.01
N ARG A 595 2.47 35.31 34.19
CA ARG A 595 1.75 34.05 33.93
C ARG A 595 2.20 32.88 34.84
N GLU A 596 3.08 33.09 35.83
CA GLU A 596 3.39 32.08 36.87
C GLU A 596 2.25 31.92 37.90
N ARG A 597 1.29 32.84 37.93
CA ARG A 597 0.04 32.64 38.67
C ARG A 597 -0.84 31.69 37.86
N PRO A 598 -1.32 30.57 38.44
CA PRO A 598 -2.20 29.66 37.71
C PRO A 598 -3.47 30.41 37.32
N ASP A 599 -3.73 30.50 36.01
CA ASP A 599 -5.05 30.82 35.51
C ASP A 599 -6.00 29.74 36.02
N ASN A 600 -6.98 30.17 36.81
CA ASN A 600 -8.03 29.34 37.39
C ASN A 600 -8.70 28.53 36.25
N PRO A 601 -8.79 27.19 36.34
CA PRO A 601 -9.44 26.42 35.28
C PRO A 601 -10.92 26.84 35.16
N ASP A 602 -11.34 27.06 33.92
CA ASP A 602 -12.71 27.38 33.54
C ASP A 602 -13.67 26.31 34.10
N PRO A 603 -14.64 26.65 34.98
CA PRO A 603 -15.51 25.65 35.62
C PRO A 603 -16.49 24.96 34.67
N CYS A 604 -16.47 25.27 33.38
CA CYS A 604 -17.45 24.78 32.40
C CYS A 604 -16.99 23.58 31.55
N LEU A 605 -15.80 23.02 31.78
CA LEU A 605 -15.32 21.83 31.04
C LEU A 605 -15.67 20.48 31.66
N TYR A 606 -16.45 20.45 32.75
CA TYR A 606 -17.02 19.22 33.29
C TYR A 606 -18.50 19.40 33.63
N THR A 607 -19.35 19.41 32.61
CA THR A 607 -20.74 18.94 32.76
C THR A 607 -21.29 18.42 31.43
N LYS A 608 -21.39 17.08 31.38
CA LYS A 608 -22.08 16.19 30.42
C LYS A 608 -21.44 15.94 29.06
#